data_AF-A0A8T1A9V8-F1
#
_entry.id   AF-A0A8T1A9V8-F1
#
_cell.length_a   1.000
_cell.length_b   1.000
_cell.length_c   1.000
_cell.angle_alpha   90.00
_cell.angle_beta   90.00
_cell.angle_gamma   90.00
#
_symmetry.space_group_name_H-M   'P 1'
#
loop_
_entity.id
_entity.type
_entity.pdbx_description
1 polymer ?
#
loop_
_entity_poly.entity_id
_entity_poly.type
_entity_poly.pdbx_seq_one_letter_code
_entity_poly.pdbx_strand_id
1 'polypeptide(L)'
;MMVLYQEPYQVPAEPPRADATAYQASKHLVWELALQMDTKANQRRHVFDKKKPTRKASFLRKRWRQLRSSHPDAYRSLGAQFVR
;
A
#
# COMPACT_ATOMS: atom_id res chain seq x y z
N MET A 1 0.95 -23.55 -2.87
CA MET A 1 0.11 -22.34 -3.07
C MET A 1 -0.05 -21.67 -1.71
N MET A 2 0.65 -20.56 -1.43
CA MET A 2 0.44 -19.83 -0.16
C MET A 2 -0.67 -18.81 -0.38
N VAL A 3 -1.85 -19.09 0.17
CA VAL A 3 -2.95 -18.13 0.22
C VAL A 3 -2.61 -17.12 1.31
N LEU A 4 -2.08 -15.96 0.90
CA LEU A 4 -1.90 -14.82 1.80
C LEU A 4 -3.30 -14.33 2.19
N TYR A 5 -3.66 -14.49 3.47
CA TYR A 5 -4.88 -13.96 4.08
C TYR A 5 -5.16 -12.56 3.54
N GLN A 6 -6.28 -12.41 2.82
CA GLN A 6 -6.75 -11.14 2.31
C GLN A 6 -7.62 -10.51 3.38
N GLU A 7 -7.08 -9.58 4.15
CA GLU A 7 -7.93 -8.67 4.91
C GLU A 7 -8.51 -7.62 3.95
N PRO A 8 -9.84 -7.51 3.83
CA PRO A 8 -10.46 -6.42 3.08
C PRO A 8 -10.20 -5.11 3.81
N TYR A 9 -9.44 -4.20 3.19
CA TYR A 9 -9.13 -2.89 3.79
C TYR A 9 -10.06 -1.82 3.22
N GLN A 10 -10.81 -1.14 4.10
CA GLN A 10 -11.73 -0.05 3.72
C GLN A 10 -10.98 1.28 3.70
N VAL A 11 -11.04 2.00 2.59
CA VAL A 11 -10.58 3.39 2.52
C VAL A 11 -11.55 4.24 3.34
N PRO A 12 -11.10 4.98 4.37
CA PRO A 12 -11.98 5.85 5.14
C PRO A 12 -12.60 6.90 4.22
N ALA A 13 -13.91 7.11 4.31
CA ALA A 13 -14.57 8.21 3.60
C ALA A 13 -13.99 9.55 4.07
N GLU A 14 -13.75 10.47 3.14
CA GLU A 14 -13.19 11.78 3.48
C GLU A 14 -14.22 12.56 4.33
N PRO A 15 -13.89 12.93 5.58
CA PRO A 15 -14.83 13.65 6.45
C PRO A 15 -15.01 15.10 5.98
N PRO A 16 -16.14 15.74 6.31
CA PRO A 16 -16.38 17.14 6.00
C PRO A 16 -15.26 18.03 6.55
N ARG A 17 -14.70 18.92 5.72
CA ARG A 17 -13.60 19.84 6.11
C ARG A 17 -13.92 20.78 7.27
N ALA A 18 -15.20 20.90 7.63
CA ALA A 18 -15.66 21.71 8.76
C ALA A 18 -15.20 21.15 10.11
N ASP A 19 -14.94 19.83 10.21
CA ASP A 19 -14.39 19.21 11.40
C ASP A 19 -12.89 18.98 11.23
N ALA A 20 -12.09 19.91 11.75
CA ALA A 20 -10.64 19.87 11.67
C ALA A 20 -10.05 18.61 12.34
N THR A 21 -10.68 18.09 13.38
CA THR A 21 -10.20 16.90 14.11
C THR A 21 -10.46 15.62 13.30
N ALA A 22 -11.66 15.47 12.76
CA ALA A 22 -11.98 14.37 11.86
C ALA A 22 -11.12 14.44 10.59
N TYR A 23 -10.88 15.63 10.05
CA TYR A 23 -10.03 15.83 8.88
C TYR A 23 -8.56 15.51 9.13
N GLN A 24 -8.03 15.80 10.32
CA GLN A 24 -6.66 15.41 10.68
C GLN A 24 -6.54 13.90 10.93
N ALA A 25 -7.56 13.29 11.55
CA ALA A 25 -7.63 11.85 11.74
C ALA A 25 -7.70 11.10 10.40
N SER A 26 -8.49 11.58 9.43
CA SER A 26 -8.55 10.96 8.10
C SER A 26 -7.22 11.05 7.36
N LYS A 27 -6.51 12.18 7.44
CA LYS A 27 -5.16 12.31 6.89
C LYS A 27 -4.18 11.32 7.50
N HIS A 28 -4.26 11.12 8.82
CA HIS A 28 -3.42 10.15 9.51
C HIS A 28 -3.71 8.73 9.03
N LEU A 29 -4.98 8.35 8.91
CA LEU A 29 -5.40 7.04 8.40
C LEU A 29 -4.92 6.80 6.95
N VAL A 30 -5.05 7.81 6.08
CA VAL A 30 -4.56 7.74 4.69
C VAL A 30 -3.03 7.60 4.66
N TRP A 31 -2.32 8.29 5.54
CA TRP A 31 -0.87 8.18 5.66
C TRP A 31 -0.44 6.78 6.14
N GLU A 32 -1.08 6.24 7.17
CA GLU A 32 -0.83 4.88 7.66
C GLU A 32 -1.11 3.83 6.58
N LEU A 33 -2.20 4.00 5.84
CA LEU A 33 -2.54 3.14 4.70
C LEU A 33 -1.43 3.16 3.64
N ALA A 34 -0.95 4.35 3.27
CA ALA A 34 0.14 4.49 2.31
C ALA A 34 1.43 3.80 2.81
N LEU A 35 1.73 3.87 4.11
CA LEU A 35 2.89 3.24 4.72
C LEU A 35 2.78 1.70 4.73
N GLN A 36 1.60 1.16 5.04
CA GLN A 36 1.33 -0.28 4.98
C GLN A 36 1.44 -0.80 3.54
N MET A 37 0.90 -0.06 2.56
CA MET A 37 1.01 -0.36 1.14
C MET A 37 2.47 -0.38 0.66
N ASP A 38 3.29 0.60 1.06
CA ASP A 38 4.73 0.61 0.73
C ASP A 38 5.43 -0.62 1.29
N THR A 39 5.14 -0.93 2.56
CA THR A 39 5.79 -2.03 3.29
C THR A 39 5.48 -3.37 2.62
N LYS A 40 4.21 -3.68 2.34
CA LYS A 40 3.83 -4.92 1.65
C LYS A 40 4.40 -4.99 0.24
N ALA A 41 4.38 -3.90 -0.53
CA ALA A 41 4.97 -3.86 -1.87
C ALA A 41 6.49 -4.13 -1.84
N ASN A 42 7.19 -3.53 -0.89
CA ASN A 42 8.63 -3.69 -0.70
C ASN A 42 9.00 -5.12 -0.25
N GLN A 43 8.20 -5.72 0.64
CA GLN A 43 8.37 -7.12 1.04
C GLN A 43 8.14 -8.09 -0.12
N ARG A 44 7.04 -7.94 -0.88
CA ARG A 44 6.79 -8.78 -2.06
C ARG A 44 7.93 -8.67 -3.06
N ARG A 45 8.40 -7.46 -3.31
CA ARG A 45 9.51 -7.22 -4.21
C ARG A 45 10.83 -7.81 -3.69
N HIS A 46 11.07 -7.79 -2.37
CA HIS A 46 12.21 -8.50 -1.79
C HIS A 46 12.12 -10.01 -2.05
N VAL A 47 10.94 -10.61 -1.89
CA VAL A 47 10.72 -12.05 -2.17
C VAL A 47 11.02 -12.38 -3.63
N PHE A 48 10.57 -11.56 -4.58
CA PHE A 48 10.80 -11.81 -6.01
C PHE A 48 12.23 -11.49 -6.46
N ASP A 49 12.72 -10.29 -6.16
CA ASP A 49 14.01 -9.80 -6.68
C ASP A 49 15.21 -10.25 -5.82
N LYS A 50 14.99 -10.84 -4.62
CA LYS A 50 16.00 -11.08 -3.56
C LYS A 50 16.82 -9.84 -3.15
N LYS A 51 16.38 -8.64 -3.54
CA LYS A 51 17.06 -7.36 -3.26
C LYS A 51 16.68 -6.85 -1.87
N LYS A 52 17.63 -6.26 -1.14
CA LYS A 52 17.38 -5.75 0.22
C LYS A 52 16.18 -4.79 0.26
N PRO A 53 15.25 -4.95 1.23
CA PRO A 53 14.14 -4.03 1.38
C PRO A 53 14.66 -2.63 1.70
N THR A 54 14.25 -1.63 0.92
CA THR A 54 14.69 -0.24 1.11
C THR A 54 13.75 0.49 2.06
N ARG A 55 14.25 1.30 3.02
CA ARG A 55 13.42 2.04 4.00
C ARG A 55 12.96 3.45 3.56
N LYS A 56 13.26 3.86 2.32
CA LYS A 56 13.00 5.24 1.87
C LYS A 56 11.53 5.44 1.47
N ALA A 57 10.73 6.04 2.35
CA ALA A 57 9.29 6.31 2.16
C ALA A 57 8.94 7.07 0.86
N SER A 58 9.82 7.95 0.38
CA SER A 58 9.62 8.76 -0.85
C SER A 58 9.56 7.95 -2.16
N PHE A 59 9.72 6.62 -2.11
CA PHE A 59 9.76 5.77 -3.29
C PHE A 59 8.48 4.94 -3.53
N LEU A 60 7.41 5.12 -2.74
CA LEU A 60 6.15 4.37 -2.90
C LEU A 60 5.69 4.35 -4.37
N ARG A 61 5.51 5.52 -5.00
CA ARG A 61 5.07 5.61 -6.41
C ARG A 61 6.02 4.90 -7.38
N LYS A 62 7.33 5.00 -7.16
CA LYS A 62 8.35 4.32 -7.98
C LYS A 62 8.30 2.80 -7.80
N ARG A 63 8.13 2.32 -6.56
CA ARG A 63 8.04 0.89 -6.24
C ARG A 63 6.78 0.25 -6.80
N TRP A 64 5.65 0.92 -6.70
CA TRP A 64 4.40 0.47 -7.29
C TRP A 64 4.48 0.40 -8.82
N ARG A 65 5.06 1.43 -9.47
CA ARG A 65 5.31 1.38 -10.93
C ARG A 65 6.24 0.23 -11.31
N GLN A 66 7.30 0.02 -10.55
CA GLN A 66 8.26 -1.05 -10.83
C GLN A 66 7.62 -2.42 -10.63
N LEU A 67 6.86 -2.63 -9.55
CA LEU A 67 6.12 -3.88 -9.31
C LEU A 67 5.10 -4.14 -10.43
N ARG A 68 4.38 -3.12 -10.89
CA ARG A 68 3.47 -3.23 -12.04
C ARG A 68 4.18 -3.68 -13.31
N SER A 69 5.39 -3.16 -13.55
CA SER A 69 6.15 -3.47 -14.76
C SER A 69 6.87 -4.83 -14.71
N SER A 70 7.40 -5.24 -13.56
CA SER A 70 8.18 -6.48 -13.44
C SER A 70 7.35 -7.68 -12.99
N HIS A 71 6.32 -7.47 -12.16
CA HIS A 71 5.49 -8.54 -11.57
C HIS A 71 4.00 -8.14 -11.60
N PRO A 72 3.37 -8.09 -12.79
CA PRO A 72 2.01 -7.58 -12.95
C PRO A 72 0.96 -8.35 -12.13
N ASP A 73 1.11 -9.67 -11.97
CA ASP A 73 0.18 -10.47 -11.15
C ASP A 73 0.30 -10.15 -9.66
N ALA A 74 1.53 -9.96 -9.18
CA ALA A 74 1.77 -9.54 -7.81
C ALA A 74 1.23 -8.13 -7.54
N TYR A 75 1.31 -7.23 -8.54
CA TYR A 75 0.69 -5.91 -8.50
C TYR A 75 -0.83 -6.00 -8.45
N ARG A 76 -1.48 -6.82 -9.29
CA ARG A 76 -2.94 -7.00 -9.28
C ARG A 76 -3.42 -7.60 -7.95
N SER A 77 -2.73 -8.63 -7.45
CA SER A 77 -3.02 -9.23 -6.16
C SER A 77 -2.84 -8.24 -5.00
N LEU A 78 -1.84 -7.36 -5.06
CA LEU A 78 -1.63 -6.33 -4.04
C LEU A 78 -2.70 -5.24 -4.16
N GLY A 79 -3.04 -4.82 -5.37
CA GLY A 79 -4.13 -3.88 -5.64
C GLY A 79 -5.46 -4.37 -5.07
N ALA A 80 -5.83 -5.63 -5.33
CA ALA A 80 -7.05 -6.25 -4.80
C ALA A 80 -7.10 -6.34 -3.26
N GLN A 81 -5.95 -6.27 -2.57
CA GLN A 81 -5.89 -6.24 -1.09
C GLN A 81 -6.18 -4.85 -0.51
N PHE A 82 -5.93 -3.78 -1.26
CA PHE A 82 -5.99 -2.41 -0.76
C PHE A 82 -7.06 -1.54 -1.42
N VAL A 83 -7.49 -1.92 -2.63
CA VAL A 83 -8.47 -1.22 -3.43
C VAL A 83 -9.49 -2.27 -3.84
N ARG A 84 -10.62 -2.28 -3.14
CA ARG A 84 -11.80 -3.06 -3.53
C ARG A 84 -12.73 -2.17 -4.34
#